data_AF-A0A2R6QIE0-F1
#
_entry.id   AF-A0A2R6QIE0-F1
#
_cell.length_a   1.000
_cell.length_b   1.000
_cell.length_c   1.000
_cell.angle_alpha   90.00
_cell.angle_beta   90.00
_cell.angle_gamma   90.00
#
_symmetry.space_group_name_H-M   'P 1'
#
loop_
_entity.id
_entity.type
_entity.pdbx_description
1 polymer ?
#
loop_
_entity_poly.entity_id
_entity_poly.type
_entity_poly.pdbx_seq_one_letter_code
_entity_poly.pdbx_strand_id
1 'polypeptide(L)'
;MELHNLETTLSNEREQHINEIKILNVVIKEKELALEEIKKELQARPTARLVDDLRKKVKILQAVCYNSIEAEDWEAATSGEEMSKLESLLLDKNRKMEHELTQLKVKLSEKTSFLETAEGKIAELAAKVNEQQRLIQDLEDDILMGYKSKDRKDFLFDDWDLSESRATQPSENADQRHVSSDQDQSSMLKVICSQRDRFRARLQETEEEIRQLKEKIEALTVELEKTKADNVKLYGKICYVQNYNLEKVVLRGSKKHAQDLESCYTSDVESKYKKIYEEGINPFAAFSKKERDRRYKELGLRDKITLSSGRFLLGNKYARTFAFFYTIGLHILVFTCLYRMSTLSYLSNGDEESLIGDKNINLLHAL
;
A
#
# COMPACT_ATOMS: atom_id res chain seq x y z
N MET A 1 -124.03 40.01 -33.80
CA MET A 1 -123.19 38.82 -34.08
C MET A 1 -121.71 39.19 -34.21
N GLU A 2 -121.35 40.28 -34.88
CA GLU A 2 -119.93 40.65 -35.11
C GLU A 2 -119.13 40.99 -33.84
N LEU A 3 -119.73 41.71 -32.88
CA LEU A 3 -119.07 42.03 -31.59
C LEU A 3 -118.74 40.77 -30.77
N HIS A 4 -119.61 39.76 -30.80
CA HIS A 4 -119.37 38.50 -30.09
C HIS A 4 -118.24 37.69 -30.74
N ASN A 5 -118.16 37.70 -32.07
CA ASN A 5 -117.05 37.06 -32.80
C ASN A 5 -115.71 37.74 -32.46
N LEU A 6 -115.67 39.08 -32.43
CA LEU A 6 -114.47 39.84 -32.02
C LEU A 6 -114.08 39.58 -30.56
N GLU A 7 -115.05 39.45 -29.66
CA GLU A 7 -114.80 39.11 -28.25
C GLU A 7 -114.23 37.70 -28.10
N THR A 8 -114.75 36.73 -28.85
CA THR A 8 -114.23 35.36 -28.84
C THR A 8 -112.83 35.26 -29.46
N THR A 9 -112.52 36.01 -30.52
CA THR A 9 -111.18 36.03 -31.10
C THR A 9 -110.17 36.68 -30.15
N LEU A 10 -110.54 37.79 -29.50
CA LEU A 10 -109.71 38.44 -28.47
C LEU A 10 -109.47 37.52 -27.26
N SER A 11 -110.48 36.75 -26.85
CA SER A 11 -110.33 35.77 -25.77
C SER A 11 -109.39 34.64 -26.16
N ASN A 12 -109.49 34.13 -27.39
CA ASN A 12 -108.60 33.09 -27.91
C ASN A 12 -107.16 33.57 -28.04
N GLU A 13 -106.93 34.79 -28.53
CA GLU A 13 -105.58 35.40 -28.60
C GLU A 13 -105.00 35.62 -27.19
N ARG A 14 -105.82 36.08 -26.22
CA ARG A 14 -105.40 36.19 -24.82
C ARG A 14 -105.01 34.84 -24.23
N GLU A 15 -105.78 33.79 -24.50
CA GLU A 15 -105.50 32.45 -24.01
C GLU A 15 -104.23 31.87 -24.66
N GLN A 16 -104.01 32.11 -25.96
CA GLN A 16 -102.77 31.76 -26.66
C GLN A 16 -101.57 32.46 -26.03
N HIS A 17 -101.63 33.78 -25.80
CA HIS A 17 -100.54 34.51 -25.14
C HIS A 17 -100.30 34.04 -23.71
N ILE A 18 -101.35 33.71 -22.95
CA ILE A 18 -101.19 33.13 -21.60
C ILE A 18 -100.48 31.78 -21.68
N ASN A 19 -100.79 30.95 -22.66
CA ASN A 19 -100.13 29.65 -22.85
C ASN A 19 -98.68 29.81 -23.33
N GLU A 20 -98.41 30.74 -24.23
CA GLU A 20 -97.04 31.10 -24.64
C GLU A 20 -96.22 31.62 -23.45
N ILE A 21 -96.78 32.50 -22.62
CA ILE A 21 -96.15 32.99 -21.39
C ILE A 21 -95.88 31.84 -20.42
N LYS A 22 -96.79 30.88 -20.28
CA LYS A 22 -96.56 29.69 -19.43
C LYS A 22 -95.42 28.83 -19.95
N ILE A 23 -95.40 28.55 -21.25
CA ILE A 23 -94.33 27.76 -21.90
C ILE A 23 -92.98 28.47 -21.75
N LEU A 24 -92.93 29.77 -22.04
CA LEU A 24 -91.73 30.59 -21.86
C LEU A 24 -91.24 30.58 -20.41
N ASN A 25 -92.15 30.66 -19.42
CA ASN A 25 -91.78 30.57 -18.01
C ASN A 25 -91.21 29.19 -17.63
N VAL A 26 -91.74 28.10 -18.20
CA VAL A 26 -91.18 26.76 -17.98
C VAL A 26 -89.78 26.67 -18.56
N VAL A 27 -89.59 27.13 -19.80
CA VAL A 27 -88.27 27.15 -20.45
C VAL A 27 -87.28 28.02 -19.67
N ILE A 28 -87.70 29.19 -19.17
CA ILE A 28 -86.84 30.04 -18.34
C ILE A 28 -86.40 29.30 -17.08
N LYS A 29 -87.31 28.64 -16.36
CA LYS A 29 -86.98 27.85 -15.16
C LYS A 29 -86.03 26.69 -15.47
N GLU A 30 -86.23 25.99 -16.58
CA GLU A 30 -85.33 24.93 -17.01
C GLU A 30 -83.93 25.47 -17.31
N LYS A 31 -83.83 26.63 -17.97
CA LYS A 31 -82.54 27.28 -18.25
C LYS A 31 -81.88 27.81 -16.98
N GLU A 32 -82.64 28.34 -16.02
CA GLU A 32 -82.14 28.76 -14.72
C GLU A 32 -81.58 27.57 -13.93
N LEU A 33 -82.27 26.43 -13.91
CA LEU A 33 -81.79 25.21 -13.28
C LEU A 33 -80.50 24.69 -13.94
N ALA A 34 -80.46 24.64 -15.27
CA ALA A 34 -79.27 24.22 -16.00
C ALA A 34 -78.06 25.16 -15.77
N LEU A 35 -78.31 26.47 -15.68
CA LEU A 35 -77.28 27.46 -15.34
C LEU A 35 -76.73 27.24 -13.94
N GLU A 36 -77.59 26.92 -12.98
CA GLU A 36 -77.17 26.71 -11.60
C GLU A 36 -76.41 25.39 -11.42
N GLU A 37 -76.77 24.36 -12.18
CA GLU A 37 -76.03 23.09 -12.26
C GLU A 37 -74.63 23.29 -12.84
N ILE A 38 -74.52 23.99 -13.98
CA ILE A 38 -73.22 24.31 -14.60
C ILE A 38 -72.35 25.17 -13.67
N LYS A 39 -72.93 26.13 -12.94
CA LYS A 39 -72.17 26.92 -11.95
C LYS A 39 -71.65 26.05 -10.81
N LYS A 40 -72.43 25.09 -10.31
CA LYS A 40 -71.97 24.15 -9.28
C LYS A 40 -70.84 23.27 -9.80
N GLU A 41 -70.95 22.76 -11.03
CA GLU A 41 -69.86 22.01 -11.66
C GLU A 41 -68.60 22.87 -11.85
N LEU A 42 -68.75 24.14 -12.23
CA LEU A 42 -67.63 25.06 -12.39
C LEU A 42 -66.92 25.32 -11.06
N GLN A 43 -67.66 25.47 -9.97
CA GLN A 43 -67.12 25.65 -8.62
C GLN A 43 -66.48 24.38 -8.05
N ALA A 44 -66.99 23.20 -8.43
CA ALA A 44 -66.43 21.92 -8.03
C ALA A 44 -65.12 21.56 -8.76
N ARG A 45 -64.86 22.17 -9.93
CA ARG A 45 -63.61 21.96 -10.65
C ARG A 45 -62.44 22.58 -9.88
N PRO A 46 -61.31 21.85 -9.73
CA PRO A 46 -60.13 22.39 -9.07
C PRO A 46 -59.63 23.63 -9.80
N THR A 47 -59.36 24.70 -9.05
CA THR A 47 -58.84 25.97 -9.57
C THR A 47 -57.54 25.73 -10.34
N ALA A 48 -57.33 26.42 -11.46
CA ALA A 48 -56.13 26.28 -12.29
C ALA A 48 -54.82 26.37 -11.49
N ARG A 49 -54.77 27.25 -10.48
CA ARG A 49 -53.64 27.37 -9.54
C ARG A 49 -53.33 26.08 -8.78
N LEU A 50 -54.36 25.37 -8.29
CA LEU A 50 -54.17 24.12 -7.56
C LEU A 50 -53.64 23.02 -8.49
N VAL A 51 -54.12 22.97 -9.73
CA VAL A 51 -53.63 22.03 -10.74
C VAL A 51 -52.17 22.32 -11.08
N ASP A 52 -51.80 23.60 -11.25
CA ASP A 52 -50.42 24.00 -11.48
C ASP A 52 -49.51 23.69 -10.29
N ASP A 53 -49.96 23.92 -9.05
CA ASP A 53 -49.22 23.59 -7.84
C ASP A 53 -49.04 22.08 -7.67
N LEU A 54 -50.07 21.27 -7.96
CA LEU A 54 -49.97 19.81 -7.96
C LEU A 54 -49.01 19.32 -9.05
N ARG A 55 -49.06 19.91 -10.24
CA ARG A 55 -48.15 19.58 -11.34
C ARG A 55 -46.70 19.90 -10.99
N LYS A 56 -46.44 21.03 -10.33
CA LYS A 56 -45.12 21.39 -9.79
C LYS A 56 -44.66 20.40 -8.73
N LYS A 57 -45.50 20.07 -7.74
CA LYS A 57 -45.19 19.07 -6.69
C LYS A 57 -44.85 17.70 -7.28
N VAL A 58 -45.59 17.24 -8.30
CA VAL A 58 -45.32 15.98 -9.00
C VAL A 58 -43.98 16.04 -9.75
N LYS A 59 -43.66 17.15 -10.44
CA LYS A 59 -42.36 17.32 -11.11
C LYS A 59 -41.20 17.31 -10.11
N ILE A 60 -41.33 17.97 -8.96
CA ILE A 60 -40.32 17.97 -7.88
C ILE A 60 -40.12 16.56 -7.32
N LEU A 61 -41.22 15.84 -7.04
CA LEU A 61 -41.14 14.45 -6.58
C LEU A 61 -40.49 13.54 -7.62
N GLN A 62 -40.81 13.71 -8.90
CA GLN A 62 -40.20 12.95 -9.98
C GLN A 62 -38.69 13.23 -10.08
N ALA A 63 -38.28 14.48 -9.96
CA ALA A 63 -36.88 14.86 -9.89
C ALA A 63 -36.13 14.25 -8.69
N VAL A 64 -36.71 14.36 -7.49
CA VAL A 64 -36.13 13.83 -6.25
C VAL A 64 -36.06 12.30 -6.24
N CYS A 65 -37.04 11.62 -6.84
CA CYS A 65 -37.09 10.17 -6.89
C CYS A 65 -36.26 9.56 -8.02
N TYR A 66 -36.14 10.23 -9.17
CA TYR A 66 -35.55 9.62 -10.38
C TYR A 66 -34.25 10.28 -10.85
N ASN A 67 -33.79 11.38 -10.23
CA ASN A 67 -32.54 12.08 -10.60
C ASN A 67 -32.37 12.28 -12.12
N SER A 68 -33.49 12.51 -12.82
CA SER A 68 -33.51 12.56 -14.29
C SER A 68 -34.56 13.55 -14.74
N ILE A 69 -34.17 14.81 -14.92
CA ILE A 69 -34.77 15.76 -15.87
C ILE A 69 -33.67 16.75 -16.29
N GLU A 70 -33.61 17.00 -17.60
CA GLU A 70 -32.73 17.96 -18.26
C GLU A 70 -32.88 19.36 -17.63
N ALA A 71 -31.75 20.04 -17.39
CA ALA A 71 -31.66 21.27 -16.61
C ALA A 71 -32.53 22.44 -17.13
N GLU A 72 -32.98 22.38 -18.38
CA GLU A 72 -33.76 23.45 -19.03
C GLU A 72 -35.24 23.48 -18.58
N ASP A 73 -35.80 22.35 -18.13
CA ASP A 73 -37.20 22.25 -17.67
C ASP A 73 -37.36 22.61 -16.18
N TRP A 74 -36.24 22.84 -15.49
CA TRP A 74 -36.16 23.12 -14.05
C TRP A 74 -36.36 24.59 -13.70
N GLU A 75 -35.84 25.52 -14.50
CA GLU A 75 -35.97 26.96 -14.21
C GLU A 75 -37.41 27.46 -14.35
N ALA A 76 -38.19 26.85 -15.25
CA ALA A 76 -39.58 27.26 -15.50
C ALA A 76 -40.55 26.83 -14.37
N ALA A 77 -40.23 25.78 -13.62
CA ALA A 77 -41.10 25.25 -12.55
C ALA A 77 -40.88 25.92 -11.18
N THR A 78 -39.75 26.61 -11.00
CA THR A 78 -39.19 26.98 -9.68
C THR A 78 -39.27 28.47 -9.33
N SER A 79 -40.03 29.27 -10.09
CA SER A 79 -40.14 30.73 -9.92
C SER A 79 -40.85 31.22 -8.64
N GLY A 80 -41.13 30.35 -7.66
CA GLY A 80 -41.66 30.73 -6.34
C GLY A 80 -40.58 30.64 -5.26
N GLU A 81 -40.20 31.76 -4.64
CA GLU A 81 -39.11 31.87 -3.64
C GLU A 81 -39.21 30.84 -2.49
N GLU A 82 -40.41 30.57 -1.99
CA GLU A 82 -40.61 29.60 -0.89
C GLU A 82 -40.43 28.14 -1.33
N MET A 83 -40.82 27.80 -2.56
CA MET A 83 -40.64 26.45 -3.11
C MET A 83 -39.16 26.20 -3.43
N SER A 84 -38.46 27.18 -4.00
CA SER A 84 -37.03 27.10 -4.29
C SER A 84 -36.19 26.81 -3.02
N LYS A 85 -36.54 27.45 -1.89
CA LYS A 85 -35.82 27.23 -0.62
C LYS A 85 -36.03 25.83 -0.06
N LEU A 86 -37.27 25.33 -0.05
CA LEU A 86 -37.57 23.97 0.42
C LEU A 86 -36.93 22.90 -0.47
N GLU A 87 -36.91 23.12 -1.78
CA GLU A 87 -36.27 22.24 -2.76
C GLU A 87 -34.75 22.19 -2.58
N SER A 88 -34.11 23.33 -2.36
CA SER A 88 -32.66 23.38 -2.08
C SER A 88 -32.30 22.57 -0.83
N LEU A 89 -33.14 22.63 0.21
CA LEU A 89 -32.96 21.89 1.45
C LEU A 89 -33.17 20.39 1.24
N LEU A 90 -34.17 20.01 0.43
CA LEU A 90 -34.42 18.61 0.10
C LEU A 90 -33.31 18.00 -0.75
N LEU A 91 -32.79 18.74 -1.74
CA LEU A 91 -31.64 18.32 -2.55
C LEU A 91 -30.37 18.19 -1.72
N ASP A 92 -30.09 19.16 -0.84
CA ASP A 92 -28.92 19.10 0.04
C ASP A 92 -29.01 17.92 1.03
N LYS A 93 -30.20 17.68 1.59
CA LYS A 93 -30.43 16.53 2.48
C LYS A 93 -30.34 15.20 1.72
N ASN A 94 -30.85 15.12 0.50
CA ASN A 94 -30.74 13.92 -0.34
C ASN A 94 -29.27 13.64 -0.68
N ARG A 95 -28.53 14.64 -1.16
CA ARG A 95 -27.08 14.52 -1.43
C ARG A 95 -26.28 14.11 -0.19
N LYS A 96 -26.61 14.66 0.99
CA LYS A 96 -25.99 14.25 2.25
C LYS A 96 -26.30 12.79 2.60
N MET A 97 -27.56 12.36 2.48
CA MET A 97 -27.92 10.96 2.71
C MET A 97 -27.24 10.02 1.70
N GLU A 98 -27.14 10.41 0.43
CA GLU A 98 -26.41 9.65 -0.59
C GLU A 98 -24.91 9.57 -0.27
N HIS A 99 -24.31 10.66 0.19
CA HIS A 99 -22.90 10.67 0.62
C HIS A 99 -22.68 9.77 1.85
N GLU A 100 -23.57 9.82 2.84
CA GLU A 100 -23.51 8.94 4.01
C GLU A 100 -23.69 7.47 3.61
N LEU A 101 -24.63 7.17 2.70
CA LEU A 101 -24.90 5.83 2.20
C LEU A 101 -23.70 5.28 1.42
N THR A 102 -23.08 6.09 0.55
CA THR A 102 -21.86 5.70 -0.17
C THR A 102 -20.69 5.51 0.79
N GLN A 103 -20.51 6.39 1.78
CA GLN A 103 -19.46 6.23 2.78
C GLN A 103 -19.65 4.97 3.63
N LEU A 104 -20.89 4.67 4.04
CA LEU A 104 -21.22 3.43 4.76
C LEU A 104 -21.00 2.19 3.89
N LYS A 105 -21.33 2.24 2.59
CA LYS A 105 -21.03 1.14 1.65
C LYS A 105 -19.53 0.90 1.51
N VAL A 106 -18.73 1.95 1.39
CA VAL A 106 -17.25 1.82 1.34
C VAL A 106 -16.73 1.21 2.64
N LYS A 107 -17.13 1.75 3.80
CA LYS A 107 -16.76 1.20 5.11
C LYS A 107 -17.18 -0.26 5.27
N LEU A 108 -18.37 -0.63 4.78
CA LEU A 108 -18.83 -2.02 4.79
C LEU A 108 -17.90 -2.89 3.93
N SER A 109 -17.60 -2.48 2.71
CA SER A 109 -16.71 -3.22 1.81
C SER A 109 -15.29 -3.39 2.37
N GLU A 110 -14.76 -2.36 3.03
CA GLU A 110 -13.47 -2.41 3.72
C GLU A 110 -13.53 -3.38 4.91
N LYS A 111 -14.58 -3.32 5.73
CA LYS A 111 -14.73 -4.25 6.86
C LYS A 111 -14.91 -5.69 6.38
N THR A 112 -15.63 -5.92 5.28
CA THR A 112 -15.78 -7.25 4.68
C THR A 112 -14.44 -7.77 4.15
N SER A 113 -13.64 -6.96 3.47
CA SER A 113 -12.31 -7.39 3.00
C SER A 113 -11.32 -7.62 4.14
N PHE A 114 -11.37 -6.81 5.21
CA PHE A 114 -10.60 -7.06 6.42
C PHE A 114 -11.03 -8.36 7.11
N LEU A 115 -12.33 -8.68 7.12
CA LEU A 115 -12.85 -9.91 7.69
C LEU A 115 -12.40 -11.12 6.86
N GLU A 116 -12.52 -11.07 5.53
CA GLU A 116 -12.07 -12.13 4.62
C GLU A 116 -10.56 -12.41 4.76
N THR A 117 -9.74 -11.35 4.82
CA THR A 117 -8.29 -11.51 5.04
C THR A 117 -7.94 -12.06 6.42
N ALA A 118 -8.71 -11.70 7.46
CA ALA A 118 -8.53 -12.26 8.80
C ALA A 118 -8.95 -13.73 8.86
N GLU A 119 -10.08 -14.10 8.23
CA GLU A 119 -10.53 -15.49 8.09
C GLU A 119 -9.51 -16.32 7.31
N GLY A 120 -8.94 -15.79 6.23
CA GLY A 120 -7.85 -16.44 5.49
C GLY A 120 -6.63 -16.72 6.36
N LYS A 121 -6.21 -15.76 7.19
CA LYS A 121 -5.11 -15.95 8.16
C LYS A 121 -5.44 -16.98 9.24
N ILE A 122 -6.68 -17.01 9.72
CA ILE A 122 -7.14 -18.02 10.69
C ILE A 122 -7.09 -19.41 10.06
N ALA A 123 -7.54 -19.56 8.81
CA ALA A 123 -7.47 -20.83 8.08
C ALA A 123 -6.03 -21.29 7.86
N GLU A 124 -5.12 -20.37 7.48
CA GLU A 124 -3.69 -20.66 7.32
C GLU A 124 -3.04 -21.09 8.65
N LEU A 125 -3.30 -20.37 9.74
CA LEU A 125 -2.78 -20.72 11.06
C LEU A 125 -3.36 -22.05 11.55
N ALA A 126 -4.64 -22.32 11.33
CA ALA A 126 -5.27 -23.59 11.67
C ALA A 126 -4.65 -24.75 10.87
N ALA A 127 -4.36 -24.55 9.58
CA ALA A 127 -3.65 -25.53 8.77
C ALA A 127 -2.24 -25.82 9.32
N LYS A 128 -1.48 -24.77 9.68
CA LYS A 128 -0.15 -24.91 10.29
C LYS A 128 -0.19 -25.63 11.64
N VAL A 129 -1.21 -25.36 12.47
CA VAL A 129 -1.39 -26.06 13.74
C VAL A 129 -1.69 -27.54 13.51
N ASN A 130 -2.58 -27.88 12.58
CA ASN A 130 -2.87 -29.28 12.24
C ASN A 130 -1.63 -30.01 11.70
N GLU A 131 -0.84 -29.35 10.86
CA GLU A 131 0.41 -29.90 10.35
C GLU A 131 1.43 -30.13 11.47
N GLN A 132 1.61 -29.16 12.37
CA GLN A 132 2.47 -29.31 13.54
C GLN A 132 1.98 -30.41 14.47
N GLN A 133 0.67 -30.53 14.69
CA GLN A 133 0.09 -31.58 15.52
C GLN A 133 0.33 -32.97 14.90
N ARG A 134 0.17 -33.11 13.59
CA ARG A 134 0.51 -34.36 12.88
C ARG A 134 1.99 -34.68 13.02
N LEU A 135 2.86 -33.68 12.84
CA LEU A 135 4.29 -33.84 12.98
C LEU A 135 4.71 -34.26 14.41
N ILE A 136 4.07 -33.68 15.42
CA ILE A 136 4.29 -34.04 16.82
C ILE A 136 3.81 -35.47 17.06
N GLN A 137 2.65 -35.86 16.54
CA GLN A 137 2.14 -37.22 16.67
C GLN A 137 3.09 -38.24 16.01
N ASP A 138 3.59 -37.94 14.80
CA ASP A 138 4.58 -38.79 14.11
C ASP A 138 5.88 -38.90 14.94
N LEU A 139 6.31 -37.81 15.59
CA LEU A 139 7.46 -37.81 16.48
C LEU A 139 7.23 -38.58 17.77
N GLU A 140 6.04 -38.47 18.35
CA GLU A 140 5.65 -39.20 19.56
C GLU A 140 5.59 -40.70 19.26
N ASP A 141 5.06 -41.10 18.11
CA ASP A 141 5.06 -42.49 17.65
C ASP A 141 6.50 -43.00 17.40
N ASP A 142 7.35 -42.21 16.74
CA ASP A 142 8.77 -42.54 16.54
C ASP A 142 9.54 -42.67 17.87
N ILE A 143 9.27 -41.78 18.82
CA ILE A 143 9.86 -41.83 20.17
C ILE A 143 9.35 -43.06 20.93
N LEU A 144 8.04 -43.34 20.89
CA LEU A 144 7.44 -44.51 21.52
C LEU A 144 8.05 -45.82 20.98
N MET A 145 8.31 -45.87 19.67
CA MET A 145 9.01 -46.99 19.03
C MET A 145 10.48 -47.10 19.48
N GLY A 146 11.16 -45.97 19.70
CA GLY A 146 12.51 -45.93 20.27
C GLY A 146 12.59 -46.35 21.74
N TYR A 147 11.61 -45.97 22.58
CA TYR A 147 11.58 -46.32 24.00
C TYR A 147 11.25 -47.79 24.26
N LYS A 148 10.31 -48.39 23.49
CA LYS A 148 10.02 -49.83 23.56
C LYS A 148 11.27 -50.70 23.30
N SER A 149 12.22 -50.16 22.55
CA SER A 149 13.52 -50.79 22.24
C SER A 149 14.55 -50.60 23.37
N LYS A 150 14.44 -49.53 24.17
CA LYS A 150 15.38 -49.20 25.26
C LYS A 150 15.03 -49.88 26.60
N ASP A 151 13.74 -50.06 26.92
CA ASP A 151 13.33 -50.76 28.15
C ASP A 151 13.77 -52.24 28.18
N ARG A 152 14.02 -52.87 27.03
CA ARG A 152 14.65 -54.21 26.97
C ARG A 152 16.16 -54.18 27.18
N LYS A 153 16.80 -53.03 26.95
CA LYS A 153 18.26 -52.84 27.04
C LYS A 153 18.71 -52.48 28.46
N ASP A 154 17.87 -51.82 29.25
CA ASP A 154 18.17 -51.48 30.65
C ASP A 154 18.16 -52.71 31.59
N PHE A 155 17.59 -53.85 31.18
CA PHE A 155 17.77 -55.14 31.88
C PHE A 155 19.11 -55.86 31.56
N LEU A 156 19.90 -55.36 30.60
CA LEU A 156 21.16 -55.98 30.16
C LEU A 156 22.40 -55.12 30.42
N PHE A 157 22.25 -53.91 30.97
CA PHE A 157 23.36 -52.97 31.17
C PHE A 157 23.98 -53.03 32.59
N ASP A 158 23.45 -53.86 33.50
CA ASP A 158 23.98 -54.03 34.87
C ASP A 158 25.05 -55.14 34.98
N ASP A 159 25.40 -55.82 33.87
CA ASP A 159 26.34 -56.98 33.86
C ASP A 159 27.49 -56.81 32.86
N TRP A 160 27.98 -55.57 32.65
CA TRP A 160 29.24 -55.32 31.94
C TRP A 160 30.37 -54.97 32.93
N ASP A 161 30.54 -55.81 33.95
CA ASP A 161 31.79 -55.85 34.69
C ASP A 161 32.20 -57.31 34.92
N LEU A 162 33.37 -57.68 34.39
CA LEU A 162 34.09 -58.94 34.59
C LEU A 162 33.56 -60.23 33.91
N SER A 163 34.12 -60.56 32.74
CA SER A 163 34.77 -61.87 32.51
C SER A 163 35.37 -62.02 31.10
N GLU A 164 36.57 -61.47 30.93
CA GLU A 164 37.50 -61.98 29.93
C GLU A 164 38.13 -63.27 30.49
N SER A 165 37.52 -64.44 30.23
CA SER A 165 38.23 -65.71 30.01
C SER A 165 37.29 -66.93 30.02
N ARG A 166 37.62 -67.85 29.09
CA ARG A 166 37.42 -69.31 29.16
C ARG A 166 36.20 -69.91 28.42
N ALA A 167 36.50 -70.27 27.18
CA ALA A 167 36.33 -71.60 26.58
C ALA A 167 34.95 -72.30 26.62
N THR A 168 34.43 -72.50 25.40
CA THR A 168 33.82 -73.75 24.88
C THR A 168 32.61 -74.32 25.61
N GLN A 169 31.43 -74.21 25.00
CA GLN A 169 30.58 -75.33 24.54
C GLN A 169 29.43 -74.80 23.64
N PRO A 170 29.02 -75.55 22.59
CA PRO A 170 27.91 -75.17 21.72
C PRO A 170 26.59 -75.60 22.37
N SER A 171 25.80 -74.64 22.82
CA SER A 171 24.42 -74.87 23.26
C SER A 171 23.47 -74.28 22.22
N GLU A 172 22.84 -75.17 21.46
CA GLU A 172 21.69 -74.91 20.58
C GLU A 172 20.57 -74.28 21.42
N ASN A 173 20.41 -72.95 21.35
CA ASN A 173 19.21 -72.16 21.70
C ASN A 173 19.52 -70.64 21.56
N ALA A 174 20.28 -70.24 20.54
CA ALA A 174 20.72 -68.85 20.33
C ALA A 174 19.96 -68.10 19.21
N ASP A 175 19.10 -68.78 18.44
CA ASP A 175 18.43 -68.15 17.28
C ASP A 175 17.24 -67.25 17.63
N GLN A 176 16.70 -67.31 18.85
CA GLN A 176 15.55 -66.46 19.22
C GLN A 176 15.91 -65.14 19.91
N ARG A 177 17.13 -64.97 20.44
CA ARG A 177 17.55 -63.69 21.09
C ARG A 177 18.28 -62.74 20.14
N HIS A 178 18.99 -63.26 19.14
CA HIS A 178 19.71 -62.43 18.18
C HIS A 178 18.75 -61.72 17.21
N VAL A 179 17.66 -62.39 16.80
CA VAL A 179 16.64 -61.83 15.89
C VAL A 179 15.94 -60.62 16.50
N SER A 180 15.69 -60.59 17.81
CA SER A 180 15.10 -59.41 18.47
C SER A 180 16.04 -58.21 18.52
N SER A 181 17.35 -58.43 18.71
CA SER A 181 18.33 -57.34 18.77
C SER A 181 18.54 -56.70 17.39
N ASP A 182 18.59 -57.50 16.33
CA ASP A 182 18.67 -56.99 14.96
C ASP A 182 17.39 -56.25 14.53
N GLN A 183 16.23 -56.70 15.01
CA GLN A 183 14.95 -56.01 14.79
C GLN A 183 14.89 -54.66 15.52
N ASP A 184 15.45 -54.56 16.72
CA ASP A 184 15.57 -53.33 17.50
C ASP A 184 16.56 -52.33 16.87
N GLN A 185 17.72 -52.81 16.39
CA GLN A 185 18.65 -52.00 15.61
C GLN A 185 18.02 -51.54 14.29
N SER A 186 17.25 -52.40 13.61
CA SER A 186 16.47 -52.03 12.42
C SER A 186 15.41 -50.98 12.72
N SER A 187 14.73 -51.06 13.87
CA SER A 187 13.75 -50.07 14.33
C SER A 187 14.40 -48.71 14.60
N MET A 188 15.54 -48.69 15.31
CA MET A 188 16.30 -47.45 15.56
C MET A 188 16.86 -46.83 14.28
N LEU A 189 17.36 -47.65 13.35
CA LEU A 189 17.81 -47.17 12.04
C LEU A 189 16.66 -46.62 11.19
N LYS A 190 15.45 -47.19 11.28
CA LYS A 190 14.25 -46.65 10.64
C LYS A 190 13.89 -45.27 11.18
N VAL A 191 13.96 -45.05 12.49
CA VAL A 191 13.73 -43.74 13.12
C VAL A 191 14.80 -42.72 12.71
N ILE A 192 16.07 -43.13 12.62
CA ILE A 192 17.13 -42.22 12.13
C ILE A 192 16.92 -41.87 10.65
N CYS A 193 16.45 -42.82 9.86
CA CYS A 193 16.11 -42.59 8.46
C CYS A 193 14.89 -41.66 8.30
N SER A 194 13.81 -41.84 9.08
CA SER A 194 12.64 -40.94 9.06
C SER A 194 13.02 -39.51 9.45
N GLN A 195 13.84 -39.36 10.50
CA GLN A 195 14.34 -38.05 10.94
C GLN A 195 15.21 -37.39 9.86
N ARG A 196 16.17 -38.12 9.30
CA ARG A 196 17.02 -37.64 8.20
C ARG A 196 16.18 -37.23 7.00
N ASP A 197 15.20 -38.04 6.62
CA ASP A 197 14.38 -37.80 5.45
C ASP A 197 13.46 -36.58 5.67
N ARG A 198 13.01 -36.33 6.90
CA ARG A 198 12.30 -35.10 7.26
C ARG A 198 13.19 -33.86 7.22
N PHE A 199 14.41 -33.94 7.74
CA PHE A 199 15.36 -32.83 7.62
C PHE A 199 15.69 -32.55 6.15
N ARG A 200 15.83 -33.60 5.33
CA ARG A 200 16.02 -33.47 3.88
C ARG A 200 14.82 -32.83 3.20
N ALA A 201 13.59 -33.23 3.54
CA ALA A 201 12.37 -32.63 3.00
C ALA A 201 12.26 -31.15 3.35
N ARG A 202 12.49 -30.78 4.63
CA ARG A 202 12.47 -29.38 5.06
C ARG A 202 13.58 -28.56 4.39
N LEU A 203 14.76 -29.14 4.20
CA LEU A 203 15.84 -28.48 3.47
C LEU A 203 15.43 -28.21 2.02
N GLN A 204 14.89 -29.22 1.33
CA GLN A 204 14.40 -29.08 -0.05
C GLN A 204 13.28 -28.04 -0.18
N GLU A 205 12.32 -28.01 0.74
CA GLU A 205 11.26 -27.01 0.77
C GLU A 205 11.83 -25.60 0.93
N THR A 206 12.73 -25.38 1.90
CA THR A 206 13.36 -24.07 2.07
C THR A 206 14.24 -23.65 0.89
N GLU A 207 14.92 -24.61 0.23
CA GLU A 207 15.67 -24.35 -1.00
C GLU A 207 14.74 -23.95 -2.15
N GLU A 208 13.57 -24.57 -2.25
CA GLU A 208 12.54 -24.25 -3.24
C GLU A 208 11.92 -22.87 -2.98
N GLU A 209 11.59 -22.54 -1.74
CA GLU A 209 11.14 -21.19 -1.36
C GLU A 209 12.18 -20.12 -1.71
N ILE A 210 13.47 -20.38 -1.45
CA ILE A 210 14.57 -19.49 -1.83
C ILE A 210 14.63 -19.34 -3.37
N ARG A 211 14.43 -20.42 -4.13
CA ARG A 211 14.39 -20.38 -5.59
C ARG A 211 13.23 -19.53 -6.10
N GLN A 212 12.03 -19.72 -5.56
CA GLN A 212 10.84 -18.95 -5.91
C GLN A 212 10.97 -17.46 -5.55
N LEU A 213 11.55 -17.14 -4.39
CA LEU A 213 11.80 -15.76 -3.99
C LEU A 213 12.82 -15.09 -4.93
N LYS A 214 13.88 -15.80 -5.32
CA LYS A 214 14.85 -15.29 -6.31
C LYS A 214 14.20 -15.02 -7.66
N GLU A 215 13.36 -15.93 -8.15
CA GLU A 215 12.61 -15.74 -9.40
C GLU A 215 11.67 -14.53 -9.32
N LYS A 216 10.93 -14.36 -8.21
CA LYS A 216 10.08 -13.18 -7.98
C LYS A 216 10.89 -11.88 -7.96
N ILE A 217 12.06 -11.87 -7.33
CA ILE A 217 12.96 -10.70 -7.32
C ILE A 217 13.44 -10.39 -8.73
N GLU A 218 13.81 -11.40 -9.52
CA GLU A 218 14.24 -11.21 -10.91
C GLU A 218 13.10 -10.67 -11.78
N ALA A 219 11.91 -11.25 -11.69
CA ALA A 219 10.72 -10.78 -12.40
C ALA A 219 10.35 -9.34 -12.05
N LEU A 220 10.33 -8.99 -10.75
CA LEU A 220 10.07 -7.63 -10.28
C LEU A 220 11.17 -6.65 -10.74
N THR A 221 12.43 -7.10 -10.80
CA THR A 221 13.54 -6.27 -11.29
C THR A 221 13.37 -5.96 -12.78
N VAL A 222 12.98 -6.95 -13.58
CA VAL A 222 12.70 -6.77 -15.02
C VAL A 222 11.52 -5.83 -15.23
N GLU A 223 10.43 -5.99 -14.48
CA GLU A 223 9.27 -5.09 -14.56
C GLU A 223 9.61 -3.66 -14.14
N LEU A 224 10.43 -3.50 -13.10
CA LEU A 224 10.89 -2.21 -12.62
C LEU A 224 11.77 -1.52 -13.66
N GLU A 225 12.69 -2.23 -14.30
CA GLU A 225 13.50 -1.70 -15.40
C GLU A 225 12.66 -1.36 -16.64
N LYS A 226 11.64 -2.17 -16.96
CA LYS A 226 10.68 -1.87 -18.03
C LYS A 226 9.89 -0.59 -17.75
N THR A 227 9.30 -0.48 -16.56
CA THR A 227 8.54 0.71 -16.14
C THR A 227 9.44 1.95 -16.08
N LYS A 228 10.69 1.84 -15.60
CA LYS A 228 11.66 2.94 -15.68
C LYS A 228 11.92 3.37 -17.12
N ALA A 229 12.14 2.43 -18.05
CA ALA A 229 12.37 2.73 -19.45
C ALA A 229 11.15 3.44 -20.09
N ASP A 230 9.94 2.98 -19.78
CA ASP A 230 8.71 3.58 -20.29
C ASP A 230 8.43 4.95 -19.67
N ASN A 231 8.75 5.17 -18.39
CA ASN A 231 8.70 6.48 -17.74
C ASN A 231 9.66 7.49 -18.39
N VAL A 232 10.88 7.07 -18.74
CA VAL A 232 11.84 7.92 -19.45
C VAL A 232 11.33 8.28 -20.86
N LYS A 233 10.72 7.32 -21.58
CA LYS A 233 10.09 7.60 -22.89
C LYS A 233 8.91 8.56 -22.75
N LEU A 234 8.09 8.40 -21.70
CA LEU A 234 6.95 9.28 -21.43
C LEU A 234 7.43 10.69 -21.13
N TYR A 235 8.47 10.84 -20.31
CA TYR A 235 9.13 12.13 -20.07
C TYR A 235 9.58 12.77 -21.38
N GLY A 236 10.25 12.01 -22.26
CA GLY A 236 10.65 12.50 -23.59
C GLY A 236 9.47 12.97 -24.46
N LYS A 237 8.35 12.25 -24.43
CA LYS A 237 7.11 12.65 -25.13
C LYS A 237 6.51 13.93 -24.54
N ILE A 238 6.47 14.05 -23.21
CA ILE A 238 6.00 15.26 -22.52
C ILE A 238 6.88 16.45 -22.90
N CYS A 239 8.21 16.31 -22.85
CA CYS A 239 9.13 17.36 -23.29
C CYS A 239 8.92 17.73 -24.76
N TYR A 240 8.72 16.74 -25.66
CA TYR A 240 8.45 17.03 -27.07
C TYR A 240 7.16 17.82 -27.26
N VAL A 241 6.07 17.41 -26.61
CA VAL A 241 4.77 18.10 -26.67
C VAL A 241 4.84 19.48 -26.03
N GLN A 242 5.55 19.63 -24.91
CA GLN A 242 5.74 20.90 -24.22
C GLN A 242 6.57 21.87 -25.07
N ASN A 243 7.68 21.41 -25.66
CA ASN A 243 8.51 22.23 -26.55
C ASN A 243 7.77 22.59 -27.83
N TYR A 244 7.00 21.67 -28.42
CA TYR A 244 6.19 21.93 -29.60
C TYR A 244 5.04 22.91 -29.31
N ASN A 245 4.37 22.79 -28.15
CA ASN A 245 3.38 23.77 -27.71
C ASN A 245 4.00 25.13 -27.39
N LEU A 246 5.19 25.16 -26.77
CA LEU A 246 5.93 26.38 -26.51
C LEU A 246 6.29 27.09 -27.82
N GLU A 247 6.75 26.35 -28.82
CA GLU A 247 7.03 26.85 -30.17
C GLU A 247 5.76 27.40 -30.85
N LYS A 248 4.62 26.69 -30.71
CA LYS A 248 3.30 27.19 -31.17
C LYS A 248 2.84 28.45 -30.45
N VAL A 249 3.08 28.56 -29.14
CA VAL A 249 2.70 29.73 -28.31
C VAL A 249 3.58 30.93 -28.61
N VAL A 250 4.88 30.72 -28.88
CA VAL A 250 5.81 31.78 -29.33
C VAL A 250 5.40 32.32 -30.70
N LEU A 251 4.88 31.49 -31.61
CA LEU A 251 4.33 31.91 -32.90
C LEU A 251 2.95 32.61 -32.79
N ARG A 252 2.22 32.47 -31.67
CA ARG A 252 0.87 33.02 -31.46
C ARG A 252 0.77 34.19 -30.49
N GLY A 253 1.90 34.80 -30.11
CA GLY A 253 1.95 36.16 -29.55
C GLY A 253 1.17 36.41 -28.25
N SER A 254 0.94 35.41 -27.38
CA SER A 254 0.23 35.65 -26.12
C SER A 254 0.93 34.97 -24.94
N LYS A 255 1.76 35.75 -24.24
CA LYS A 255 2.27 35.39 -22.90
C LYS A 255 1.20 35.72 -21.85
N LYS A 256 0.45 34.71 -21.41
CA LYS A 256 -0.15 34.72 -20.06
C LYS A 256 0.41 33.52 -19.30
N HIS A 257 1.21 33.84 -18.30
CA HIS A 257 1.86 32.89 -17.40
C HIS A 257 0.77 32.32 -16.47
N ALA A 258 0.22 31.16 -16.83
CA ALA A 258 -0.60 30.38 -15.92
C ALA A 258 0.34 29.78 -14.88
N GLN A 259 0.21 30.28 -13.65
CA GLN A 259 1.02 29.94 -12.50
C GLN A 259 0.63 28.53 -12.04
N ASP A 260 1.51 27.57 -12.31
CA ASP A 260 1.33 26.14 -12.08
C ASP A 260 1.61 25.81 -10.60
N LEU A 261 0.55 25.84 -9.79
CA LEU A 261 0.61 25.70 -8.33
C LEU A 261 0.77 24.22 -7.88
N GLU A 262 0.81 23.25 -8.80
CA GLU A 262 0.98 21.82 -8.49
C GLU A 262 2.41 21.26 -8.73
N SER A 263 3.35 22.05 -9.26
CA SER A 263 4.67 21.54 -9.67
C SER A 263 5.65 21.17 -8.54
N CYS A 264 5.28 21.40 -7.27
CA CYS A 264 6.21 21.24 -6.15
C CYS A 264 6.48 19.78 -5.78
N TYR A 265 5.50 18.88 -5.92
CA TYR A 265 5.65 17.44 -5.58
C TYR A 265 6.03 16.57 -6.78
N THR A 266 5.65 16.97 -7.99
CA THR A 266 6.04 16.29 -9.24
C THR A 266 7.50 16.56 -9.60
N SER A 267 8.05 17.69 -9.18
CA SER A 267 9.42 18.13 -9.49
C SER A 267 10.50 17.11 -9.09
N ASP A 268 10.39 16.41 -7.96
CA ASP A 268 11.45 15.47 -7.53
C ASP A 268 11.49 14.21 -8.40
N VAL A 269 10.32 13.66 -8.72
CA VAL A 269 10.18 12.50 -9.60
C VAL A 269 10.53 12.88 -11.04
N GLU A 270 10.05 14.04 -11.49
CA GLU A 270 10.37 14.62 -12.78
C GLU A 270 11.87 14.88 -12.93
N SER A 271 12.52 15.46 -11.92
CA SER A 271 13.96 15.75 -11.90
C SER A 271 14.80 14.48 -12.01
N LYS A 272 14.36 13.37 -11.38
CA LYS A 272 15.02 12.07 -11.49
C LYS A 272 14.96 11.54 -12.93
N TYR A 273 13.79 11.55 -13.56
CA TYR A 273 13.64 11.06 -14.93
C TYR A 273 14.22 12.01 -15.97
N LYS A 274 14.15 13.32 -15.72
CA LYS A 274 14.83 14.39 -16.47
C LYS A 274 16.32 14.15 -16.53
N LYS A 275 16.96 13.92 -15.37
CA LYS A 275 18.38 13.64 -15.32
C LYS A 275 18.76 12.38 -16.11
N ILE A 276 17.98 11.29 -15.97
CA ILE A 276 18.21 10.05 -16.72
C ILE A 276 18.06 10.28 -18.24
N TYR A 277 17.06 11.07 -18.64
CA TYR A 277 16.81 11.42 -20.04
C TYR A 277 17.91 12.32 -20.62
N GLU A 278 18.29 13.40 -19.92
CA GLU A 278 19.35 14.31 -20.33
C GLU A 278 20.72 13.63 -20.40
N GLU A 279 21.03 12.75 -19.45
CA GLU A 279 22.25 11.93 -19.50
C GLU A 279 22.25 10.96 -20.69
N GLY A 280 21.07 10.46 -21.10
CA GLY A 280 20.91 9.59 -22.25
C GLY A 280 20.98 10.30 -23.61
N ILE A 281 20.58 11.57 -23.66
CA ILE A 281 20.53 12.36 -24.91
C ILE A 281 21.77 13.21 -25.11
N ASN A 282 22.45 13.65 -24.05
CA ASN A 282 23.60 14.52 -24.16
C ASN A 282 24.85 13.75 -24.64
N PRO A 283 25.32 13.97 -25.88
CA PRO A 283 26.49 13.28 -26.42
C PRO A 283 27.77 13.58 -25.65
N PHE A 284 27.87 14.76 -25.02
CA PHE A 284 29.03 15.17 -24.22
C PHE A 284 29.03 14.57 -22.81
N ALA A 285 27.86 14.24 -22.24
CA ALA A 285 27.79 13.57 -20.94
C ALA A 285 28.27 12.11 -21.06
N ALA A 286 27.80 11.40 -22.08
CA ALA A 286 28.26 10.06 -22.42
C ALA A 286 29.76 10.04 -22.76
N PHE A 287 30.22 11.02 -23.56
CA PHE A 287 31.63 11.15 -23.90
C PHE A 287 32.50 11.49 -22.69
N SER A 288 32.13 12.47 -21.86
CA SER A 288 32.88 12.84 -20.65
C SER A 288 32.96 11.69 -19.65
N LYS A 289 31.87 10.92 -19.49
CA LYS A 289 31.87 9.71 -18.66
C LYS A 289 32.82 8.66 -19.23
N LYS A 290 32.73 8.37 -20.53
CA LYS A 290 33.59 7.41 -21.23
C LYS A 290 35.07 7.83 -21.21
N GLU A 291 35.35 9.12 -21.30
CA GLU A 291 36.70 9.67 -21.20
C GLU A 291 37.24 9.55 -19.78
N ARG A 292 36.47 9.90 -18.75
CA ARG A 292 36.86 9.69 -17.34
C ARG A 292 37.10 8.22 -17.03
N ASP A 293 36.27 7.33 -17.55
CA ASP A 293 36.42 5.87 -17.38
C ASP A 293 37.64 5.34 -18.14
N ARG A 294 37.92 5.87 -19.33
CA ARG A 294 39.14 5.54 -20.09
C ARG A 294 40.38 6.01 -19.34
N ARG A 295 40.42 7.26 -18.88
CA ARG A 295 41.50 7.78 -18.02
C ARG A 295 41.66 6.92 -16.77
N TYR A 296 40.56 6.51 -16.14
CA TYR A 296 40.60 5.62 -14.97
C TYR A 296 41.14 4.22 -15.29
N LYS A 297 40.90 3.71 -16.50
CA LYS A 297 41.45 2.43 -17.00
C LYS A 297 42.91 2.55 -17.43
N GLU A 298 43.33 3.71 -17.95
CA GLU A 298 44.71 4.04 -18.32
C GLU A 298 45.62 4.31 -17.11
N LEU A 299 45.06 4.60 -15.93
CA LEU A 299 45.82 4.69 -14.69
C LEU A 299 46.43 3.32 -14.33
N GLY A 300 47.72 3.30 -14.02
CA GLY A 300 48.40 2.09 -13.53
C GLY A 300 47.76 1.56 -12.24
N LEU A 301 47.94 0.27 -11.96
CA LEU A 301 47.40 -0.37 -10.75
C LEU A 301 47.78 0.37 -9.45
N ARG A 302 48.98 0.95 -9.40
CA ARG A 302 49.46 1.78 -8.28
C ARG A 302 48.72 3.11 -8.17
N ASP A 303 48.49 3.79 -9.29
CA ASP A 303 47.75 5.07 -9.32
C ASP A 303 46.26 4.88 -9.00
N LYS A 304 45.66 3.74 -9.39
CA LYS A 304 44.29 3.38 -9.01
C LYS A 304 44.13 3.23 -7.50
N ILE A 305 45.08 2.57 -6.85
CA ILE A 305 45.09 2.39 -5.39
C ILE A 305 45.22 3.76 -4.71
N THR A 306 46.17 4.60 -5.15
CA THR A 306 46.37 5.96 -4.61
C THR A 306 45.13 6.84 -4.82
N LEU A 307 44.52 6.81 -6.00
CA LEU A 307 43.31 7.59 -6.29
C LEU A 307 42.10 7.09 -5.51
N SER A 308 41.96 5.78 -5.30
CA SER A 308 40.91 5.19 -4.47
C SER A 308 41.09 5.51 -2.99
N SER A 309 42.32 5.43 -2.50
CA SER A 309 42.69 5.76 -1.12
C SER A 309 42.51 7.25 -0.86
N GLY A 310 42.93 8.11 -1.79
CA GLY A 310 42.72 9.56 -1.73
C GLY A 310 41.23 9.95 -1.76
N ARG A 311 40.42 9.33 -2.64
CA ARG A 311 38.97 9.56 -2.64
C ARG A 311 38.29 9.03 -1.37
N PHE A 312 38.75 7.91 -0.82
CA PHE A 312 38.21 7.33 0.40
C PHE A 312 38.50 8.21 1.61
N LEU A 313 39.74 8.71 1.73
CA LEU A 313 40.15 9.63 2.78
C LEU A 313 39.44 10.98 2.68
N LEU A 314 39.27 11.57 1.49
CA LEU A 314 38.60 12.86 1.32
C LEU A 314 37.06 12.76 1.34
N GLY A 315 36.51 11.69 0.79
CA GLY A 315 35.07 11.50 0.61
C GLY A 315 34.34 11.16 1.90
N ASN A 316 34.97 10.41 2.81
CA ASN A 316 34.31 9.95 4.03
C ASN A 316 34.67 10.82 5.25
N LYS A 317 33.65 11.36 5.94
CA LYS A 317 33.84 12.20 7.15
C LYS A 317 34.61 11.47 8.25
N TYR A 318 34.37 10.16 8.41
CA TYR A 318 35.04 9.34 9.41
C TYR A 318 36.50 9.04 9.06
N ALA A 319 36.80 8.87 7.77
CA ALA A 319 38.18 8.64 7.30
C ALA A 319 39.05 9.89 7.53
N ARG A 320 38.49 11.10 7.35
CA ARG A 320 39.16 12.36 7.69
C ARG A 320 39.49 12.47 9.18
N THR A 321 38.51 12.15 10.04
CA THR A 321 38.71 12.17 11.49
C THR A 321 39.74 11.13 11.94
N PHE A 322 39.69 9.91 11.37
CA PHE A 322 40.65 8.86 11.66
C PHE A 322 42.08 9.25 11.27
N ALA A 323 42.28 9.81 10.06
CA ALA A 323 43.61 10.27 9.61
C ALA A 323 44.17 11.39 10.51
N PHE A 324 43.32 12.31 10.97
CA PHE A 324 43.71 13.37 11.90
C PHE A 324 44.18 12.83 13.26
N PHE A 325 43.44 11.89 13.85
CA PHE A 325 43.87 11.26 15.11
C PHE A 325 45.10 10.37 14.92
N TYR A 326 45.23 9.71 13.76
CA TYR A 326 46.40 8.91 13.44
C TYR A 326 47.68 9.77 13.36
N THR A 327 47.63 10.93 12.72
CA THR A 327 48.78 11.85 12.69
C THR A 327 49.10 12.38 14.09
N ILE A 328 48.09 12.78 14.87
CA ILE A 328 48.29 13.22 16.27
C ILE A 328 48.94 12.12 17.11
N GLY A 329 48.46 10.88 16.99
CA GLY A 329 48.98 9.73 17.73
C GLY A 329 50.41 9.40 17.34
N LEU A 330 50.74 9.48 16.06
CA LEU A 330 52.10 9.29 15.57
C LEU A 330 53.05 10.36 16.12
N HIS A 331 52.62 11.62 16.18
CA HIS A 331 53.43 12.68 16.79
C HIS A 331 53.65 12.42 18.28
N ILE A 332 52.59 12.08 19.04
CA ILE A 332 52.71 11.75 20.47
C ILE A 332 53.66 10.57 20.67
N LEU A 333 53.59 9.55 19.82
CA LEU A 333 54.45 8.38 19.89
C LEU A 333 55.92 8.73 19.63
N VAL A 334 56.19 9.53 18.58
CA VAL A 334 57.54 10.02 18.27
C VAL A 334 58.09 10.88 19.42
N PHE A 335 57.29 11.81 19.94
CA PHE A 335 57.68 12.63 21.10
C PHE A 335 57.94 11.78 22.34
N THR A 336 57.14 10.75 22.58
CA THR A 336 57.34 9.82 23.71
C THR A 336 58.62 9.02 23.53
N CYS A 337 58.90 8.56 22.32
CA CYS A 337 60.12 7.82 22.00
C CYS A 337 61.37 8.69 22.19
N LEU A 338 61.33 9.94 21.69
CA LEU A 338 62.39 10.92 21.88
C LEU A 338 62.56 11.29 23.35
N TYR A 339 61.47 11.45 24.11
CA TYR A 339 61.50 11.72 25.54
C TYR A 339 62.10 10.56 26.34
N ARG A 340 61.71 9.32 26.03
CA ARG A 340 62.30 8.12 26.64
C ARG A 340 63.78 7.98 26.33
N MET A 341 64.18 8.24 25.08
CA MET A 341 65.58 8.20 24.69
C MET A 341 66.40 9.34 25.32
N SER A 342 65.82 10.53 25.44
CA SER A 342 66.43 11.68 26.12
C SER A 342 66.58 11.45 27.63
N THR A 343 65.58 10.88 28.29
CA THR A 343 65.64 10.54 29.72
C THR A 343 66.62 9.39 30.01
N LEU A 344 66.69 8.38 29.12
CA LEU A 344 67.72 7.34 29.18
C LEU A 344 69.13 7.91 28.98
N SER A 345 69.33 8.83 28.02
CA SER A 345 70.60 9.53 27.85
C SER A 345 70.94 10.44 29.03
N TYR A 346 69.95 11.08 29.66
CA TYR A 346 70.17 11.89 30.86
C TYR A 346 70.60 11.04 32.06
N LEU A 347 69.99 9.86 32.27
CA LEU A 347 70.43 8.91 33.31
C LEU A 347 71.84 8.37 33.04
N SER A 348 72.14 8.03 31.79
CA SER A 348 73.47 7.53 31.39
C SER A 348 74.57 8.57 31.62
N ASN A 349 74.27 9.87 31.51
CA ASN A 349 75.22 10.94 31.79
C ASN A 349 75.24 11.35 33.28
N GLY A 350 74.17 11.08 34.04
CA GLY A 350 74.10 11.35 35.48
C GLY A 350 74.94 10.39 36.32
N ASP A 351 75.10 9.14 35.88
CA ASP A 351 75.98 8.17 36.54
C ASP A 351 77.48 8.53 36.42
N GLU A 352 77.88 9.28 35.38
CA GLU A 352 79.27 9.74 35.24
C GLU A 352 79.61 10.93 36.15
N GLU A 353 78.68 11.87 36.39
CA GLU A 353 78.92 12.98 37.33
C GLU A 353 79.02 12.50 38.78
N SER A 354 78.24 11.48 39.18
CA SER A 354 78.33 10.86 40.51
C SER A 354 79.68 10.15 40.75
N LEU A 355 80.24 9.48 39.73
CA LEU A 355 81.49 8.73 39.86
C LEU A 355 82.76 9.60 39.81
N ILE A 356 82.67 10.82 39.27
CA ILE A 356 83.80 11.78 39.23
C ILE A 356 83.92 12.57 40.54
N GLY A 357 82.81 12.78 41.26
CA GLY A 357 82.79 13.42 42.58
C GLY A 357 83.54 12.62 43.66
N ASP A 358 83.34 11.31 43.72
CA ASP A 358 83.93 10.45 44.77
C ASP A 358 85.40 10.09 44.54
N LYS A 359 85.88 10.14 43.29
CA LYS A 359 87.29 9.82 42.97
C LYS A 359 88.28 10.92 43.35
N ASN A 360 87.84 12.18 43.45
CA ASN A 360 88.76 13.30 43.74
C ASN A 360 89.06 13.51 45.24
N ILE A 361 88.40 12.79 46.15
CA ILE A 361 88.53 13.02 47.61
C ILE A 361 89.49 12.02 48.30
N ASN A 362 89.91 10.94 47.61
CA ASN A 362 90.66 9.83 48.24
C ASN A 362 92.12 9.65 47.75
N LEU A 363 92.75 10.67 47.15
CA LEU A 363 94.13 10.57 46.66
C LEU A 363 95.02 11.74 47.10
N LEU A 364 94.99 12.02 48.42
CA LEU A 364 95.91 12.97 49.05
C LEU A 364 96.28 12.48 50.47
N HIS A 365 97.09 11.42 50.58
CA HIS A 365 98.07 11.22 51.68
C HIS A 365 98.90 9.93 51.47
N ALA A 366 100.01 10.01 50.72
CA ALA A 366 101.11 9.05 50.81
C ALA A 366 102.39 9.63 50.18
N LEU A 367 103.03 10.56 50.90
CA LEU A 367 104.49 10.69 51.03
C LEU A 367 104.81 11.69 52.14
#